data_AF-A0A846DBU9-F1
#
_entry.id   AF-A0A846DBU9-F1
#
_cell.length_a   1.000
_cell.length_b   1.000
_cell.length_c   1.000
_cell.angle_alpha   90.00
_cell.angle_beta   90.00
_cell.angle_gamma   90.00
#
_symmetry.space_group_name_H-M   'P 1'
#
loop_
_entity.id
_entity.type
_entity.pdbx_description
1 polymer ?
#
loop_
_entity_poly.entity_id
_entity_poly.type
_entity_poly.pdbx_seq_one_letter_code
_entity_poly.pdbx_strand_id
1 'polypeptide(L)'
;MITFIDNHDLPRFFSLNADRGILPLAIALIMTSRGIPCIYYGTEQYLYNNTNGGHDPYNRPIMERWDTDTRLIQEIKLLSKLRRLNPAVSLGSQIEK
;
A
#
# COMPACT_ATOMS: atom_id res chain seq x y z
N MET A 1 -15.12 -6.69 -2.38
CA MET A 1 -14.27 -5.80 -3.19
C MET A 1 -12.85 -5.83 -2.65
N ILE A 2 -11.86 -5.96 -3.53
CA ILE A 2 -10.44 -5.89 -3.20
C ILE A 2 -9.97 -4.47 -3.50
N THR A 3 -9.35 -3.80 -2.54
CA THR A 3 -8.81 -2.44 -2.70
C THR A 3 -7.30 -2.49 -2.84
N PHE A 4 -6.74 -1.65 -3.69
CA PHE A 4 -5.29 -1.53 -3.91
C PHE A 4 -4.97 -0.10 -4.35
N ILE A 5 -3.72 0.33 -4.14
CA ILE A 5 -3.23 1.65 -4.58
C ILE A 5 -2.41 1.57 -5.87
N ASP A 6 -1.82 0.40 -6.13
CA ASP A 6 -1.07 0.04 -7.32
C ASP A 6 -1.09 -1.48 -7.49
N ASN A 7 -0.63 -1.96 -8.65
CA ASN A 7 -0.50 -3.38 -8.97
C ASN A 7 0.51 -3.58 -10.11
N HIS A 8 0.51 -4.77 -10.72
CA HIS A 8 1.43 -5.13 -11.80
C HIS A 8 1.08 -4.54 -13.18
N ASP A 9 -0.06 -3.88 -13.33
CA ASP A 9 -0.51 -3.27 -14.59
C ASP A 9 -0.51 -1.72 -14.54
N LEU A 10 -0.31 -1.15 -13.35
CA LEU A 10 -0.20 0.28 -13.13
C LEU A 10 1.24 0.65 -12.73
N PRO A 11 1.71 1.87 -13.02
CA PRO A 11 2.90 2.39 -12.39
C PRO A 11 2.78 2.32 -10.87
N ARG A 12 3.90 2.04 -10.21
CA ARG A 12 3.92 2.01 -8.73
C ARG A 12 3.52 3.37 -8.18
N PHE A 13 2.79 3.37 -7.07
CA PHE A 13 2.29 4.60 -6.46
C PHE A 13 3.42 5.59 -6.17
N PHE A 14 4.56 5.07 -5.73
CA PHE A 14 5.75 5.86 -5.41
C PHE A 14 6.46 6.43 -6.66
N SER A 15 6.26 5.85 -7.85
CA SER A 15 6.70 6.44 -9.13
C SER A 15 5.81 7.60 -9.58
N LEU A 16 4.53 7.60 -9.21
CA LEU A 16 3.60 8.70 -9.49
C LEU A 16 3.81 9.86 -8.51
N ASN A 17 4.14 9.56 -7.26
CA ASN A 17 4.44 10.56 -6.24
C ASN A 17 5.48 10.02 -5.25
N ALA A 18 6.69 10.58 -5.30
CA ALA A 18 7.81 10.16 -4.46
C ALA A 18 7.78 10.75 -3.03
N ASP A 19 6.69 11.43 -2.64
CA ASP A 19 6.51 11.91 -1.27
C ASP A 19 6.31 10.73 -0.31
N ARG A 20 7.29 10.54 0.58
CA ARG A 20 7.29 9.50 1.61
C ARG A 20 6.20 9.66 2.67
N GLY A 21 5.54 10.81 2.74
CA GLY A 21 4.38 11.06 3.61
C GLY A 21 3.06 10.59 3.00
N ILE A 22 2.92 10.63 1.67
CA ILE A 22 1.65 10.32 0.99
C ILE A 22 1.42 8.81 0.91
N LEU A 23 2.47 8.02 0.67
CA LEU A 23 2.34 6.56 0.62
C LEU A 23 1.79 5.95 1.94
N PRO A 24 2.31 6.29 3.13
CA PRO A 24 1.69 5.97 4.42
C PRO A 24 0.19 6.29 4.49
N LEU A 25 -0.21 7.46 4.02
CA LEU A 25 -1.61 7.89 4.06
C LEU A 25 -2.49 7.03 3.14
N ALA A 26 -2.00 6.72 1.93
CA ALA A 26 -2.71 5.87 0.98
C ALA A 26 -2.87 4.44 1.52
N ILE A 27 -1.82 3.90 2.16
CA ILE A 27 -1.87 2.60 2.85
C ILE A 27 -2.86 2.64 4.01
N ALA A 28 -2.80 3.67 4.87
CA ALA A 28 -3.74 3.83 5.96
C ALA A 28 -5.19 3.84 5.48
N LEU A 29 -5.46 4.59 4.39
CA LEU A 29 -6.78 4.67 3.80
C LEU A 29 -7.31 3.30 3.34
N ILE A 30 -6.55 2.53 2.55
CA ILE A 30 -7.05 1.22 2.07
C ILE A 30 -7.17 0.20 3.21
N MET A 31 -6.32 0.30 4.23
CA MET A 31 -6.33 -0.61 5.38
C MET A 31 -7.51 -0.36 6.32
N THR A 32 -7.99 0.88 6.43
CA THR A 32 -9.13 1.25 7.27
C THR A 32 -10.45 1.42 6.52
N SER A 33 -10.44 1.37 5.19
CA SER A 33 -11.65 1.42 4.37
C SER A 33 -12.37 0.07 4.28
N ARG A 34 -13.63 0.09 3.82
CA ARG A 34 -14.36 -1.14 3.48
C ARG A 34 -13.70 -1.90 2.32
N GLY A 35 -13.66 -3.23 2.42
CA GLY A 35 -13.09 -4.13 1.40
C GLY A 35 -12.03 -5.08 1.96
N ILE A 36 -11.21 -5.64 1.08
CA ILE A 36 -10.03 -6.42 1.45
C ILE A 36 -8.82 -5.70 0.83
N PRO A 37 -7.94 -5.08 1.64
CA PRO A 37 -6.76 -4.40 1.12
C PRO A 37 -5.77 -5.42 0.54
N CYS A 38 -5.31 -5.15 -0.67
CA CYS A 38 -4.22 -5.85 -1.35
C CYS A 38 -3.07 -4.86 -1.53
N ILE A 39 -1.90 -5.22 -0.98
CA ILE A 39 -0.68 -4.42 -1.04
C ILE A 39 0.27 -5.12 -1.99
N TYR A 40 0.78 -4.40 -2.98
CA TYR A 40 1.72 -4.95 -3.93
C TYR A 40 3.12 -5.10 -3.30
N TYR A 41 3.85 -6.16 -3.68
CA TYR A 41 5.13 -6.49 -3.03
C TYR A 41 6.13 -5.34 -3.14
N GLY A 42 6.90 -5.10 -2.09
CA GLY A 42 7.93 -4.07 -2.07
C GLY A 42 7.40 -2.65 -1.85
N THR A 43 6.09 -2.44 -1.82
CA THR A 43 5.51 -1.14 -1.43
C THR A 43 6.00 -0.73 -0.03
N GLU A 44 6.12 -1.69 0.88
CA GLU A 44 6.66 -1.53 2.23
C GLU A 44 8.17 -1.21 2.28
N GLN A 45 8.88 -1.43 1.18
CA GLN A 45 10.29 -1.07 0.98
C GLN A 45 10.47 0.21 0.16
N TYR A 46 9.36 0.89 -0.18
CA TYR A 46 9.35 2.00 -1.13
C TYR A 46 9.98 1.59 -2.48
N LEU A 47 9.66 0.40 -2.97
CA LEU A 47 10.18 -0.11 -4.24
C LEU A 47 9.57 0.66 -5.41
N TYR A 48 10.41 1.17 -6.32
CA TYR A 48 9.98 1.89 -7.52
C TYR A 48 11.05 1.81 -8.62
N ASN A 49 10.65 2.04 -9.86
CA ASN A 49 11.54 2.28 -10.98
C ASN A 49 10.84 3.26 -11.93
N ASN A 50 11.49 4.40 -12.20
CA ASN A 50 10.88 5.49 -12.95
C ASN A 50 11.18 5.44 -14.46
N THR A 51 11.89 4.42 -14.94
CA THR A 51 12.11 4.23 -16.38
C THR A 51 10.77 4.10 -17.09
N ASN A 52 10.61 4.83 -18.21
CA ASN A 52 9.38 4.89 -19.00
C ASN A 52 8.12 5.19 -18.16
N GLY A 53 8.22 6.10 -17.18
CA GLY A 53 7.11 6.46 -16.30
C GLY A 53 6.69 5.36 -15.32
N GLY A 54 7.50 4.32 -15.15
CA GLY A 54 7.21 3.20 -14.24
C GLY A 54 6.17 2.22 -14.76
N HIS A 55 5.78 2.30 -16.03
CA HIS A 55 4.93 1.30 -16.67
C HIS A 55 5.63 -0.08 -16.79
N ASP A 56 4.86 -1.14 -17.06
CA ASP A 56 5.38 -2.47 -17.35
C ASP A 56 6.53 -2.42 -18.38
N PRO A 57 7.68 -3.08 -18.14
CA PRO A 57 8.03 -3.98 -17.03
C PRO A 57 8.61 -3.32 -15.78
N TYR A 58 8.75 -1.99 -15.76
CA TYR A 58 9.46 -1.27 -14.71
C TYR A 58 8.70 -1.23 -13.38
N ASN A 59 7.39 -1.48 -13.34
CA ASN A 59 6.65 -1.70 -12.09
C ASN A 59 6.92 -3.07 -11.43
N ARG A 60 7.66 -3.98 -12.09
CA ARG A 60 8.02 -5.33 -11.60
C ARG A 60 9.53 -5.48 -11.32
N PRO A 61 10.20 -4.54 -10.61
CA PRO A 61 11.61 -4.70 -10.31
C PRO A 61 11.81 -5.82 -9.29
N ILE A 62 13.01 -6.41 -9.27
CA ILE A 62 13.36 -7.40 -8.26
C ILE A 62 13.29 -6.77 -6.86
N MET A 63 12.88 -7.56 -5.87
CA MET A 63 12.91 -7.13 -4.48
C MET A 63 14.35 -7.10 -3.98
N GLU A 64 14.92 -5.92 -3.82
CA GLU A 64 16.35 -5.75 -3.47
C GLU A 64 16.62 -5.79 -1.96
N ARG A 65 15.63 -5.43 -1.14
CA ARG A 65 15.78 -5.25 0.31
C ARG A 65 14.61 -5.86 1.07
N TRP A 66 14.87 -6.24 2.32
CA TRP A 66 13.91 -6.90 3.22
C TRP A 66 13.94 -6.27 4.62
N ASP A 67 14.16 -4.95 4.69
CA ASP A 67 14.26 -4.21 5.94
C ASP A 67 12.96 -4.34 6.72
N THR A 68 12.97 -4.83 7.96
CA THR A 68 11.74 -5.03 8.76
C THR A 68 11.30 -3.82 9.58
N ASP A 69 12.15 -2.79 9.58
CA ASP A 69 12.05 -1.62 10.47
C ASP A 69 11.62 -0.35 9.73
N THR A 70 11.20 -0.47 8.46
CA THR A 70 10.64 0.67 7.74
C THR A 70 9.37 1.17 8.42
N ARG A 71 9.15 2.48 8.38
CA ARG A 71 7.92 3.11 8.90
C ARG A 71 6.67 2.43 8.34
N LEU A 72 6.65 2.16 7.03
CA LEU A 72 5.50 1.54 6.37
C LEU A 72 5.20 0.14 6.88
N ILE A 73 6.23 -0.67 7.16
CA ILE A 73 6.03 -2.01 7.76
C ILE A 73 5.41 -1.90 9.14
N GLN A 74 5.87 -0.97 9.98
CA GLN A 74 5.32 -0.79 11.32
C GLN A 74 3.86 -0.34 11.26
N GLU A 75 3.51 0.56 10.35
CA GLU A 75 2.13 0.99 10.10
C GLU A 75 1.26 -0.17 9.56
N ILE A 76 1.74 -0.93 8.57
CA ILE A 76 1.02 -2.10 8.03
C ILE A 76 0.78 -3.14 9.14
N LYS A 77 1.78 -3.44 9.97
CA LYS A 77 1.63 -4.36 11.12
C LYS A 77 0.56 -3.87 12.10
N LEU A 78 0.61 -2.59 12.46
CA LEU A 78 -0.36 -1.96 13.36
C LEU A 78 -1.78 -2.02 12.80
N LEU A 79 -1.96 -1.61 11.55
CA LEU A 79 -3.26 -1.55 10.88
C LEU A 79 -3.82 -2.95 10.59
N SER A 80 -2.96 -3.92 10.27
CA SER A 80 -3.37 -5.32 10.11
C SER A 80 -3.87 -5.90 11.43
N LYS A 81 -3.21 -5.57 12.55
CA LYS A 81 -3.68 -5.94 13.89
C LYS A 81 -5.02 -5.26 14.20
N LEU A 82 -5.17 -3.97 13.90
CA LEU A 82 -6.42 -3.24 14.09
C LEU A 82 -7.56 -3.90 13.30
N ARG A 83 -7.36 -4.17 12.01
CA ARG A 83 -8.37 -4.79 11.14
C ARG A 83 -8.78 -6.19 11.60
N ARG A 84 -7.85 -6.96 12.19
CA ARG A 84 -8.15 -8.28 12.76
C ARG A 84 -8.97 -8.19 14.04
N LEU A 85 -8.73 -7.18 14.87
CA LEU A 85 -9.32 -7.07 16.21
C LEU A 85 -10.60 -6.23 16.25
N ASN A 86 -10.82 -5.33 15.28
CA ASN A 86 -11.93 -4.39 15.30
C ASN A 86 -12.94 -4.68 14.18
N PRO A 87 -14.14 -5.21 14.51
CA PRO A 87 -15.19 -5.50 13.55
C PRO A 87 -15.66 -4.30 12.73
N ALA A 88 -15.57 -3.07 13.28
CA ALA A 88 -15.96 -1.86 12.53
C ALA A 88 -15.07 -1.65 11.30
N VAL A 89 -13.79 -2.02 11.37
CA VAL A 89 -12.85 -1.86 10.25
C VAL A 89 -13.01 -2.99 9.23
N SER A 90 -13.24 -4.22 9.70
CA SER A 90 -13.40 -5.38 8.80
C SER A 90 -14.78 -5.49 8.15
N LEU A 91 -15.84 -5.09 8.86
CA LEU A 91 -17.24 -5.35 8.49
C LEU A 91 -18.16 -4.11 8.58
N GLY A 92 -17.70 -3.00 9.15
CA GLY A 92 -18.54 -1.83 9.39
C GLY A 92 -18.97 -1.11 8.11
N SER A 93 -20.03 -0.30 8.22
CA SER A 93 -20.44 0.63 7.18
C SER A 93 -19.51 1.86 7.13
N GLN A 94 -19.47 2.52 5.98
CA GLN A 94 -18.72 3.76 5.78
C GLN A 94 -19.73 4.89 5.53
N ILE A 95 -19.65 5.96 6.33
CA ILE A 95 -20.56 7.11 6.26
C ILE A 95 -19.78 8.30 5.73
N GLU A 96 -20.25 8.89 4.63
CA GLU A 96 -19.78 10.17 4.12
C GLU A 96 -20.53 11.31 4.83
N LYS A 97 -19.84 12.41 5.12
CA LYS A 97 -20.43 13.59 5.76
C LYS A 97 -21.00 14.56 4.74
#